data_AF-A0ABF7REQ9-F1
#
_entry.id   AF-A0ABF7REQ9-F1
#
_cell.length_a   1.000
_cell.length_b   1.000
_cell.length_c   1.000
_cell.angle_alpha   90.00
_cell.angle_beta   90.00
_cell.angle_gamma   90.00
#
_symmetry.space_group_name_H-M   'P 1'
#
loop_
_entity.id
_entity.type
_entity.pdbx_description
1 polymer ?
#
loop_
_entity_poly.entity_id
_entity_poly.type
_entity_poly.pdbx_seq_one_letter_code
_entity_poly.pdbx_strand_id
1 'polypeptide(L)'
;MTDDHSPKLLASLKTLAGTVVSMAQTRLELASVELAEEKERLLGAAFLGMLAVSLIGLAIMTLTALIAILFWDTYRWQSLAVMAALYGLGAAACLWKVRASLRNAPPLFEATLAELDKDREILRR
;
A
#
# COMPACT_ATOMS: atom_id res chain seq x y z
N MET A 1 -47.50 28.57 31.27
CA MET A 1 -46.02 28.64 31.42
C MET A 1 -45.49 27.40 30.73
N THR A 2 -44.47 27.52 29.86
CA THR A 2 -43.90 26.51 28.94
C THR A 2 -44.54 26.44 27.54
N ASP A 3 -43.96 27.13 26.55
CA ASP A 3 -43.87 26.67 25.14
C ASP A 3 -43.10 27.70 24.26
N ASP A 4 -41.86 28.04 24.65
CA ASP A 4 -40.98 28.95 23.86
C ASP A 4 -39.52 28.44 23.73
N HIS A 5 -39.25 27.17 24.06
CA HIS A 5 -37.87 26.63 24.06
C HIS A 5 -37.49 25.76 22.85
N SER A 6 -38.45 25.12 22.18
CA SER A 6 -38.20 24.26 21.02
C SER A 6 -37.59 24.96 19.78
N PRO A 7 -37.94 26.21 19.40
CA PRO A 7 -37.37 26.83 18.20
C PRO A 7 -35.90 27.22 18.37
N LYS A 8 -35.44 27.50 19.60
CA LYS A 8 -34.02 27.84 19.87
C LYS A 8 -33.10 26.62 19.82
N LEU A 9 -33.56 25.45 20.28
CA LEU A 9 -32.73 24.24 20.24
C LEU A 9 -32.51 23.74 18.81
N LEU A 10 -33.53 23.81 17.96
CA LEU A 10 -33.40 23.48 16.53
C LEU A 10 -32.47 24.46 15.81
N ALA A 11 -32.52 25.74 16.16
CA ALA A 11 -31.59 26.74 15.62
C ALA A 11 -30.14 26.44 16.02
N SER A 12 -29.87 26.15 17.30
CA SER A 12 -28.53 25.79 17.79
C SER A 12 -28.01 24.48 17.17
N LEU A 13 -28.87 23.47 16.98
CA LEU A 13 -28.52 22.23 16.28
C LEU A 13 -28.13 22.49 14.83
N LYS A 14 -28.84 23.39 14.14
CA LYS A 14 -28.53 23.78 12.76
C LYS A 14 -27.20 24.54 12.68
N THR A 15 -26.88 25.39 13.65
CA THR A 15 -25.60 26.10 13.70
C THR A 15 -24.44 25.14 13.97
N LEU A 16 -24.59 24.23 14.95
CA LEU A 16 -23.60 23.21 15.26
C LEU A 16 -23.36 22.26 14.08
N ALA A 17 -24.43 21.82 13.40
CA ALA A 17 -24.33 21.03 12.19
C ALA A 17 -23.56 21.78 11.09
N GLY A 18 -23.82 23.08 10.91
CA GLY A 18 -23.07 23.93 9.99
C GLY A 18 -21.58 24.02 10.35
N THR A 19 -21.24 24.18 11.63
CA THR A 19 -19.85 24.24 12.09
C THR A 19 -19.11 22.90 11.95
N VAL A 20 -19.79 21.78 12.21
CA VAL A 20 -19.21 20.44 12.02
C VAL A 20 -18.97 20.18 10.54
N VAL A 21 -19.90 20.56 9.66
CA VAL A 21 -19.75 20.42 8.21
C VAL A 21 -18.62 21.30 7.68
N SER A 22 -18.50 22.55 8.14
CA SER A 22 -17.38 23.42 7.72
C SER A 22 -16.03 22.89 8.20
N MET A 23 -15.98 22.37 9.42
CA MET A 23 -14.76 21.81 9.99
C MET A 23 -14.36 20.49 9.30
N ALA A 24 -15.34 19.68 8.89
CA ALA A 24 -15.13 18.48 8.08
C ALA A 24 -14.62 18.85 6.68
N GLN A 25 -15.17 19.90 6.04
CA GLN A 25 -14.68 20.39 4.75
C GLN A 25 -13.20 20.79 4.80
N THR A 26 -12.80 21.56 5.81
CA THR A 26 -11.39 21.99 5.94
C THR A 26 -10.45 20.81 6.21
N ARG A 27 -10.88 19.82 7.00
CA ARG A 27 -10.09 18.60 7.21
C ARG A 27 -10.05 17.69 5.98
N LEU A 28 -11.11 17.64 5.18
CA LEU A 28 -11.14 16.93 3.91
C LEU A 28 -10.22 17.57 2.88
N GLU A 29 -10.18 18.90 2.80
CA GLU A 29 -9.21 19.64 1.99
C GLU A 29 -7.78 19.28 2.40
N LEU A 30 -7.44 19.39 3.69
CA LEU A 30 -6.11 19.02 4.19
C LEU A 30 -5.79 17.53 3.95
N ALA A 31 -6.71 16.62 4.28
CA ALA A 31 -6.50 15.19 4.09
C ALA A 31 -6.33 14.83 2.61
N SER A 32 -7.06 15.50 1.71
CA SER A 32 -6.92 15.29 0.26
C SER A 32 -5.56 15.75 -0.27
N VAL A 33 -5.04 16.86 0.25
CA VAL A 33 -3.72 17.40 -0.12
C VAL A 33 -2.61 16.51 0.44
N GLU A 34 -2.69 16.10 1.71
CA GLU A 34 -1.73 15.16 2.31
C GLU A 34 -1.74 13.80 1.59
N LEU A 35 -2.92 13.28 1.21
CA LEU A 35 -3.04 12.06 0.40
C LEU A 35 -2.43 12.22 -1.00
N ALA A 36 -2.59 13.38 -1.64
CA ALA A 36 -2.01 13.63 -2.95
C ALA A 36 -0.48 13.66 -2.88
N GLU A 37 0.08 14.34 -1.87
CA GLU A 37 1.52 14.44 -1.64
C GLU A 37 2.14 13.08 -1.27
N GLU A 38 1.50 12.31 -0.39
CA GLU A 38 1.95 10.96 -0.02
C GLU A 38 1.85 10.00 -1.21
N LYS A 39 0.80 10.11 -2.04
CA LYS A 39 0.64 9.31 -3.27
C LYS A 39 1.73 9.59 -4.28
N GLU A 40 2.10 10.85 -4.50
CA GLU A 40 3.18 11.19 -5.43
C GLU A 40 4.52 10.65 -4.93
N ARG A 41 4.81 10.76 -3.63
CA ARG A 41 6.01 10.17 -3.02
C ARG A 41 6.04 8.65 -3.14
N LEU A 42 4.89 7.99 -2.88
CA LEU A 42 4.75 6.54 -3.01
C LEU A 42 4.86 6.08 -4.46
N LEU A 43 4.28 6.81 -5.43
CA LEU A 43 4.39 6.50 -6.86
C LEU A 43 5.82 6.66 -7.35
N GLY A 44 6.51 7.74 -6.94
CA GLY A 44 7.92 7.94 -7.24
C GLY A 44 8.80 6.83 -6.67
N ALA A 45 8.59 6.47 -5.39
CA ALA A 45 9.29 5.37 -4.75
C ALA A 45 8.97 4.01 -5.40
N ALA A 46 7.72 3.78 -5.81
CA ALA A 46 7.31 2.57 -6.49
C ALA A 46 7.95 2.45 -7.88
N PHE A 47 8.03 3.54 -8.64
CA PHE A 47 8.71 3.55 -9.93
C PHE A 47 10.22 3.26 -9.78
N LEU A 48 10.88 3.94 -8.83
CA LEU A 48 12.30 3.69 -8.54
C LEU A 48 12.52 2.25 -8.04
N GLY A 49 11.62 1.75 -7.21
CA GLY A 49 11.65 0.36 -6.71
C GLY A 49 11.47 -0.66 -7.84
N MET A 50 10.54 -0.42 -8.77
CA MET A 50 10.31 -1.27 -9.93
C MET A 50 11.52 -1.27 -10.87
N LEU A 51 12.16 -0.10 -11.08
CA LEU A 51 13.41 0.02 -11.83
C LEU A 51 14.58 -0.70 -11.12
N ALA A 52 14.68 -0.58 -9.80
CA ALA A 52 15.72 -1.27 -9.03
C ALA A 52 15.55 -2.80 -9.11
N VAL A 53 14.34 -3.31 -8.93
CA VAL A 53 14.03 -4.75 -9.04
C VAL A 53 14.31 -5.27 -10.45
N SER A 54 13.97 -4.51 -11.49
CA SER A 54 14.25 -4.93 -12.88
C SER A 54 15.75 -4.95 -13.19
N LEU A 55 16.52 -3.95 -12.77
CA LEU A 55 17.98 -3.93 -12.90
C LEU A 55 18.65 -5.07 -12.14
N ILE A 56 18.20 -5.37 -10.92
CA ILE A 56 18.69 -6.52 -10.14
C ILE A 56 18.38 -7.82 -10.89
N GLY A 57 17.17 -7.98 -11.43
CA GLY A 57 16.79 -9.14 -12.22
C GLY A 57 17.69 -9.33 -13.45
N LEU A 58 17.96 -8.26 -14.20
CA LEU A 58 18.89 -8.29 -15.33
C LEU A 58 20.31 -8.67 -14.90
N ALA A 59 20.83 -8.08 -13.81
CA ALA A 59 22.15 -8.40 -13.29
C ALA A 59 22.27 -9.88 -12.91
N ILE A 60 21.24 -10.44 -12.24
CA ILE A 60 21.18 -11.87 -11.91
C ILE A 60 21.15 -12.73 -13.17
N MET A 61 20.37 -12.38 -14.19
CA MET A 61 20.35 -13.10 -15.47
C MET A 61 21.71 -13.09 -16.15
N THR A 62 22.36 -11.92 -16.25
CA THR A 62 23.70 -11.81 -16.84
C THR A 62 24.74 -12.59 -16.03
N LEU A 63 24.67 -12.56 -14.70
CA LEU A 63 25.55 -13.36 -13.84
C LEU A 63 25.33 -14.87 -14.04
N THR A 64 24.08 -15.30 -14.18
CA THR A 64 23.74 -16.69 -14.52
C THR A 64 24.39 -17.10 -15.82
N ALA A 65 24.25 -16.27 -16.87
CA ALA A 65 24.83 -16.53 -18.17
C ALA A 65 26.37 -16.58 -18.11
N LEU A 66 26.99 -15.66 -17.36
CA LEU A 66 28.43 -15.65 -17.15
C LEU A 66 28.92 -16.94 -16.48
N ILE A 67 28.26 -17.36 -15.40
CA ILE A 67 28.58 -18.62 -14.71
C ILE A 67 28.34 -19.82 -15.62
N ALA A 68 27.23 -19.83 -16.35
CA ALA A 68 26.90 -20.88 -17.29
C ALA A 68 27.98 -21.02 -18.36
N ILE A 69 28.43 -19.92 -18.97
CA ILE A 69 29.51 -19.91 -19.98
C ILE A 69 30.84 -20.37 -19.36
N LEU A 70 31.20 -19.84 -18.19
CA LEU A 70 32.50 -20.13 -17.56
C LEU A 70 32.65 -21.59 -17.13
N PHE A 71 31.55 -22.20 -16.64
CA PHE A 71 31.54 -23.58 -16.16
C PHE A 71 30.94 -24.58 -17.16
N TRP A 72 30.60 -24.13 -18.37
CA TRP A 72 29.97 -24.99 -19.38
C TRP A 72 30.86 -26.17 -19.79
N ASP A 73 32.17 -25.96 -19.90
CA ASP A 73 33.06 -27.01 -20.43
C ASP A 73 33.31 -28.14 -19.42
N THR A 74 33.29 -27.82 -18.11
CA THR A 74 33.70 -28.77 -17.07
C THR A 74 32.54 -29.35 -16.26
N TYR A 75 31.47 -28.58 -15.99
CA TYR A 75 30.46 -28.95 -14.99
C TYR A 75 29.02 -28.57 -15.39
N ARG A 76 28.62 -28.95 -16.61
CA ARG A 76 27.34 -28.60 -17.26
C ARG A 76 26.10 -28.69 -16.36
N TRP A 77 25.94 -29.78 -15.59
CA TRP A 77 24.74 -29.97 -14.76
C TRP A 77 24.87 -29.39 -13.35
N GLN A 78 26.09 -29.34 -12.80
CA GLN A 78 26.32 -28.85 -11.44
C GLN A 78 26.18 -27.32 -11.36
N SER A 79 26.60 -26.59 -12.40
CA SER A 79 26.41 -25.14 -12.49
C SER A 79 24.92 -24.77 -12.49
N LEU A 80 24.10 -25.51 -13.24
CA LEU A 80 22.64 -25.36 -13.22
C LEU A 80 22.05 -25.72 -11.86
N ALA A 81 22.49 -26.81 -11.24
CA ALA A 81 21.99 -27.24 -9.93
C ALA A 81 22.29 -26.21 -8.82
N VAL A 82 23.49 -25.61 -8.83
CA VAL A 82 23.87 -24.55 -7.88
C VAL A 82 23.05 -23.28 -8.11
N MET A 83 22.84 -22.86 -9.35
CA MET A 83 21.98 -21.70 -9.65
C MET A 83 20.52 -21.95 -9.26
N ALA A 84 20.00 -23.14 -9.54
CA ALA A 84 18.64 -23.52 -9.15
C ALA A 84 18.48 -23.52 -7.63
N ALA A 85 19.46 -24.04 -6.89
CA ALA A 85 19.45 -24.01 -5.43
C ALA A 85 19.53 -22.58 -4.89
N LEU A 86 20.39 -21.73 -5.47
CA LEU A 86 20.55 -20.33 -5.07
C LEU A 86 19.25 -19.55 -5.28
N TYR A 87 18.62 -19.67 -6.46
CA TYR A 87 17.35 -19.02 -6.76
C TYR A 87 16.19 -19.59 -5.96
N GLY A 88 16.17 -20.90 -5.72
CA GLY A 88 15.19 -21.55 -4.85
C GLY A 88 15.25 -21.03 -3.41
N LEU A 89 16.44 -20.92 -2.84
CA LEU A 89 16.65 -20.35 -1.50
C LEU A 89 16.25 -18.88 -1.43
N GLY A 90 16.63 -18.08 -2.45
CA GLY A 90 16.21 -16.68 -2.56
C GLY A 90 14.68 -16.54 -2.62
N ALA A 91 14.01 -17.36 -3.42
CA ALA A 91 12.56 -17.39 -3.53
C ALA A 91 11.89 -17.80 -2.22
N ALA A 92 12.41 -18.82 -1.54
CA ALA A 92 11.90 -19.27 -0.24
C ALA A 92 12.04 -18.19 0.84
N ALA A 93 13.20 -17.50 0.90
CA ALA A 93 13.43 -16.41 1.83
C ALA A 93 12.50 -15.20 1.55
N CYS A 94 12.29 -14.86 0.27
CA CYS A 94 11.38 -13.80 -0.13
C CYS A 94 9.93 -14.17 0.25
N LEU A 95 9.49 -15.39 -0.05
CA LEU A 95 8.17 -15.89 0.31
C LEU A 95 7.98 -15.89 1.83
N TRP A 96 9.01 -16.28 2.60
CA TRP A 96 8.95 -16.23 4.05
C TRP A 96 8.85 -14.80 4.58
N LYS A 97 9.63 -13.85 4.03
CA LYS A 97 9.53 -12.43 4.38
C LYS A 97 8.16 -11.84 4.04
N VAL A 98 7.61 -12.14 2.86
CA VAL A 98 6.26 -11.71 2.47
C VAL A 98 5.23 -12.32 3.41
N ARG A 99 5.32 -13.62 3.71
CA ARG A 99 4.42 -14.31 4.64
C ARG A 99 4.50 -13.75 6.06
N ALA A 100 5.70 -13.41 6.53
CA ALA A 100 5.94 -12.80 7.83
C ALA A 100 5.44 -11.35 7.87
N SER A 101 5.66 -10.59 6.80
CA SER A 101 5.13 -9.24 6.64
C SER A 101 3.61 -9.25 6.63
N LEU A 102 2.96 -10.13 5.85
CA LEU A 102 1.50 -10.29 5.84
C LEU A 102 0.94 -10.77 7.18
N ARG A 103 1.70 -11.53 7.97
CA ARG A 103 1.30 -11.95 9.34
C ARG A 103 1.46 -10.84 10.38
N ASN A 104 2.38 -9.90 10.15
CA ASN A 104 2.70 -8.81 11.07
C ASN A 104 2.21 -7.44 10.59
N ALA A 105 1.59 -7.36 9.42
CA ALA A 105 1.11 -6.12 8.84
C ALA A 105 -0.17 -5.66 9.57
N PRO A 106 -0.19 -4.43 10.11
CA PRO A 106 -1.42 -3.77 10.52
C PRO A 106 -2.35 -3.65 9.30
N PRO A 107 -3.67 -3.69 9.48
CA PRO A 107 -4.61 -3.84 8.39
C PRO A 107 -4.73 -2.54 7.58
N LEU A 108 -3.84 -2.35 6.59
CA LEU A 108 -4.00 -1.29 5.57
C LEU A 108 -5.32 -1.43 4.79
N PHE A 109 -5.89 -2.63 4.78
CA PHE A 109 -7.20 -2.92 4.20
C PHE A 109 -8.38 -2.58 5.12
N GLU A 110 -8.21 -2.44 6.44
CA GLU A 110 -9.32 -1.99 7.30
C GLU A 110 -9.61 -0.50 7.09
N ALA A 111 -8.60 0.33 6.84
CA ALA A 111 -8.82 1.72 6.47
C ALA A 111 -9.63 1.81 5.16
N THR A 112 -9.23 1.05 4.13
CA THR A 112 -9.96 1.01 2.84
C THR A 112 -11.33 0.34 2.92
N LEU A 113 -11.48 -0.70 3.75
CA LEU A 113 -12.77 -1.39 3.96
C LEU A 113 -13.72 -0.56 4.82
N ALA A 114 -13.24 0.16 5.84
CA ALA A 114 -14.05 1.07 6.64
C ALA A 114 -14.50 2.30 5.83
N GLU A 115 -13.69 2.73 4.86
CA GLU A 115 -14.04 3.79 3.93
C GLU A 115 -15.08 3.31 2.89
N LEU A 116 -14.96 2.06 2.40
CA LEU A 116 -15.98 1.40 1.57
C LEU A 116 -17.30 1.12 2.30
N ASP A 117 -17.26 0.80 3.59
CA ASP A 117 -18.47 0.55 4.39
C ASP A 117 -19.22 1.85 4.71
N LYS A 118 -18.49 2.96 4.92
CA LYS A 118 -19.07 4.31 5.01
C LYS A 118 -19.75 4.75 3.72
N ASP A 119 -19.13 4.51 2.56
CA ASP A 119 -19.75 4.80 1.26
C ASP A 119 -21.03 3.97 1.03
N ARG A 120 -21.07 2.75 1.56
CA ARG A 120 -22.24 1.86 1.49
C ARG A 120 -23.39 2.32 2.39
N GLU A 121 -23.10 2.94 3.53
CA GLU A 121 -24.10 3.51 4.44
C GLU A 121 -24.74 4.78 3.88
N ILE A 122 -23.96 5.61 3.15
CA ILE A 122 -24.46 6.82 2.49
C ILE A 122 -25.36 6.49 1.29
N LEU A 123 -25.04 5.44 0.52
CA LEU A 123 -25.89 4.97 -0.60
C LEU A 123 -27.16 4.23 -0.15
N ARG A 124 -27.29 3.91 1.14
CA ARG A 124 -28.45 3.20 1.71
C ARG A 124 -29.45 4.12 2.43
N ARG A 125 -29.16 5.42 2.56
CA ARG A 125 -30.09 6.46 3.03
C ARG A 125 -30.66 7.25 1.86
#